data_AF-A0A0G0BFF0-F1
#
_entry.id   AF-A0A0G0BFF0-F1
#
_cell.length_a   1.000
_cell.length_b   1.000
_cell.length_c   1.000
_cell.angle_alpha   90.00
_cell.angle_beta   90.00
_cell.angle_gamma   90.00
#
_symmetry.space_group_name_H-M   'P 1'
#
loop_
_entity.id
_entity.type
_entity.pdbx_description
1 polymer ?
#
loop_
_entity_poly.entity_id
_entity_poly.type
_entity_poly.pdbx_seq_one_letter_code
_entity_poly.pdbx_strand_id
1 'polypeptide(L)' 'MVSKELLNELKTILKEDFNLNLTIDEVAEIATVLVGYFDLLVRINFENK' A
#
# COMPACT_ATOMS: atom_id res chain seq x y z
N MET A 1 -2.58 -9.95 -5.38
CA MET A 1 -3.75 -9.03 -5.42
C MET A 1 -4.14 -8.78 -3.97
N VAL A 2 -4.18 -7.53 -3.53
CA VAL A 2 -4.51 -7.18 -2.14
C VAL A 2 -5.99 -7.50 -1.89
N SER A 3 -6.32 -8.07 -0.73
CA SER A 3 -7.70 -8.43 -0.41
C SER A 3 -8.56 -7.19 -0.21
N LYS A 4 -9.85 -7.30 -0.50
CA LYS A 4 -10.80 -6.19 -0.28
C LYS A 4 -10.87 -5.74 1.18
N GLU A 5 -10.70 -6.68 2.11
CA GLU A 5 -10.65 -6.41 3.55
C GLU A 5 -9.46 -5.51 3.91
N LEU A 6 -8.26 -5.87 3.45
CA LEU A 6 -7.05 -5.05 3.65
C LEU A 6 -7.14 -3.69 2.98
N LEU A 7 -7.80 -3.58 1.80
CA LEU A 7 -8.03 -2.29 1.17
C LEU A 7 -8.97 -1.39 1.98
N ASN A 8 -9.99 -1.95 2.63
CA ASN A 8 -10.87 -1.18 3.51
C ASN A 8 -10.15 -0.71 4.79
N GLU A 9 -9.29 -1.56 5.34
CA GLU A 9 -8.45 -1.21 6.49
C GLU A 9 -7.47 -0.08 6.11
N LEU A 10 -6.74 -0.23 4.99
CA LEU A 10 -5.85 0.80 4.48
C LEU A 10 -6.58 2.11 4.21
N LYS A 11 -7.79 2.07 3.63
CA LYS A 11 -8.63 3.25 3.42
C LYS A 11 -8.96 3.97 4.74
N THR A 12 -9.20 3.20 5.81
CA THR A 12 -9.50 3.74 7.14
C THR A 12 -8.27 4.44 7.72
N ILE A 13 -7.10 3.79 7.67
CA ILE A 13 -5.83 4.35 8.11
C ILE A 13 -5.49 5.65 7.35
N LEU A 14 -5.60 5.63 6.02
CA LEU A 14 -5.32 6.81 5.18
C LEU A 14 -6.27 7.98 5.48
N LYS A 15 -7.51 7.69 5.87
CA LYS A 15 -8.47 8.72 6.29
C LYS A 15 -8.15 9.28 7.68
N GLU A 16 -7.89 8.41 8.64
CA GLU A 16 -7.73 8.81 10.05
C GLU A 16 -6.40 9.50 10.31
N ASP A 17 -5.31 8.96 9.77
CA ASP A 17 -3.95 9.42 10.08
C ASP A 17 -3.44 10.49 9.11
N PHE A 18 -3.95 10.48 7.87
CA PHE A 18 -3.49 11.36 6.79
C PHE A 18 -4.58 12.29 6.25
N ASN A 19 -5.81 12.19 6.75
CA ASN A 19 -6.96 12.97 6.30
C ASN A 19 -7.23 12.86 4.78
N LEU A 20 -6.91 11.71 4.19
CA LEU A 20 -7.13 11.43 2.77
C LEU A 20 -8.48 10.75 2.55
N ASN A 21 -9.38 11.41 1.83
CA ASN A 21 -10.70 10.86 1.52
C ASN A 21 -10.71 10.23 0.12
N LEU A 22 -10.30 8.96 0.05
CA LEU A 22 -10.05 8.24 -1.20
C LEU A 22 -11.16 7.25 -1.55
N THR A 23 -11.37 7.01 -2.83
CA THR A 23 -12.16 5.90 -3.37
C THR A 23 -11.44 4.56 -3.18
N ILE A 24 -12.15 3.44 -3.33
CA ILE A 24 -11.51 2.12 -3.16
C ILE A 24 -10.48 1.83 -4.27
N ASP A 25 -10.71 2.39 -5.47
CA ASP A 25 -9.81 2.21 -6.61
C ASP A 25 -8.49 2.96 -6.39
N GLU A 26 -8.56 4.22 -5.90
CA GLU A 26 -7.36 4.98 -5.51
C GLU A 26 -6.57 4.28 -4.39
N VAL A 27 -7.27 3.67 -3.41
CA VAL A 27 -6.59 2.90 -2.35
C VAL A 27 -5.93 1.64 -2.90
N ALA A 28 -6.53 0.99 -3.91
CA ALA A 28 -5.92 -0.17 -4.57
C ALA A 28 -4.64 0.19 -5.34
N GLU A 29 -4.62 1.35 -6.00
CA GLU A 29 -3.43 1.87 -6.66
C GLU A 29 -2.30 2.14 -5.65
N ILE A 30 -2.60 2.82 -4.54
CA ILE A 30 -1.64 3.07 -3.46
C ILE A 30 -1.11 1.76 -2.89
N ALA A 31 -2.00 0.81 -2.58
CA ALA A 31 -1.61 -0.50 -2.03
C ALA A 31 -0.65 -1.24 -2.99
N THR A 32 -0.88 -1.14 -4.29
CA THR A 32 -0.03 -1.76 -5.32
C THR A 32 1.37 -1.12 -5.31
N VAL A 33 1.45 0.21 -5.22
CA VAL A 33 2.73 0.92 -5.11
C VAL A 33 3.48 0.54 -3.84
N LEU A 34 2.79 0.44 -2.70
CA LEU A 34 3.40 0.05 -1.42
C LEU A 34 4.02 -1.35 -1.49
N VAL A 35 3.28 -2.34 -2.02
CA VAL A 35 3.81 -3.71 -2.19
C VAL A 35 5.05 -3.68 -3.09
N GLY A 36 4.98 -3.00 -4.24
CA GLY A 36 6.12 -2.90 -5.16
C GLY A 36 7.33 -2.19 -4.55
N TYR A 37 7.10 -1.18 -3.69
CA TYR A 37 8.18 -0.51 -2.96
C TYR A 37 8.87 -1.43 -1.97
N PHE A 38 8.11 -2.22 -1.20
CA PHE A 38 8.70 -3.23 -0.31
C PHE A 38 9.48 -4.30 -1.07
N ASP A 39 8.96 -4.79 -2.20
CA ASP A 39 9.67 -5.74 -3.07
C ASP A 39 11.00 -5.16 -3.58
N LEU A 40 11.00 -3.88 -3.98
CA LEU A 40 12.21 -3.17 -4.39
C LEU A 40 13.23 -3.08 -3.25
N LEU A 41 12.79 -2.70 -2.05
CA LEU A 41 13.68 -2.61 -0.88
C LEU A 41 14.28 -3.96 -0.50
N VAL A 42 13.47 -5.03 -0.56
CA VAL A 42 13.93 -6.41 -0.36
C VAL A 42 15.03 -6.73 -1.37
N ARG A 43 14.80 -6.49 -2.66
CA ARG A 43 15.81 -6.74 -3.71
C ARG A 43 17.10 -5.96 -3.46
N ILE A 44 17.03 -4.67 -3.14
CA ILE A 44 18.21 -3.85 -2.84
C ILE A 44 18.99 -4.43 -1.64
N ASN A 45 18.31 -4.86 -0.59
CA ASN A 45 18.95 -5.43 0.59
C ASN A 45 19.60 -6.81 0.33
N PHE A 46 19.01 -7.61 -0.55
CA PHE A 46 19.55 -8.92 -0.93
C PHE A 46 20.63 -8.84 -2.02
N GLU A 47 20.57 -7.88 -2.95
CA GLU A 47 21.59 -7.66 -4.00
C GLU A 47 22.86 -6.98 -3.45
N ASN A 48 22.80 -6.30 -2.30
CA ASN A 48 23.95 -5.67 -1.63
C ASN A 48 24.60 -6.54 -0.53
N LYS A 49 24.31 -7.85 -0.48
CA LYS A 49 24.98 -8.85 0.37
C LYS A 49 25.74 -9.86 -0.48
#